data_AF-A0A660R4C6-F1
#
_entry.id   AF-A0A660R4C6-F1
#
_cell.length_a   1.000
_cell.length_b   1.000
_cell.length_c   1.000
_cell.angle_alpha   90.00
_cell.angle_beta   90.00
_cell.angle_gamma   90.00
#
_symmetry.space_group_name_H-M   'P 1'
#
loop_
_entity.id
_entity.type
_entity.pdbx_description
1 polymer ?
#
loop_
_entity_poly.entity_id
_entity_poly.type
_entity_poly.pdbx_seq_one_letter_code
_entity_poly.pdbx_strand_id
1 'polypeptide(L)'
;MLRRLILTIKIPVPQKLNKTADKINRNAARVYSKTLSFVRKIYQKKGFWLSQNTVQRYILRWGADIPLHTHSKQAMVQQYFNALK
;
A
#
# COMPACT_ATOMS: atom_id res chain seq x y z
N MET A 1 -42.60 -8.27 16.73
CA MET A 1 -41.39 -8.26 15.87
C MET A 1 -40.63 -6.95 16.09
N LEU A 2 -39.42 -7.00 16.66
CA LEU A 2 -38.56 -5.83 16.83
C LEU A 2 -38.00 -5.39 15.47
N ARG A 3 -38.39 -4.19 14.99
CA ARG A 3 -37.82 -3.58 13.79
C ARG A 3 -36.41 -3.08 14.13
N ARG A 4 -35.37 -3.64 13.49
CA ARG A 4 -34.00 -3.11 13.58
C ARG A 4 -33.94 -1.74 12.92
N LEU A 5 -33.52 -0.74 13.67
CA LEU A 5 -33.26 0.62 13.19
C LEU A 5 -31.79 0.69 12.78
N ILE A 6 -31.51 0.86 11.48
CA ILE A 6 -30.16 1.06 10.95
C ILE A 6 -29.91 2.56 10.92
N LEU A 7 -28.96 3.02 11.73
CA LEU A 7 -28.54 4.42 11.79
C LEU A 7 -27.17 4.57 11.15
N THR A 8 -27.00 5.60 10.31
CA THR A 8 -25.70 6.00 9.77
C THR A 8 -25.25 7.27 10.46
N ILE A 9 -24.20 7.17 11.29
CA ILE A 9 -23.64 8.30 12.04
C ILE A 9 -22.32 8.70 11.37
N LYS A 10 -22.17 9.98 11.03
CA LYS A 10 -20.90 10.54 10.55
C LYS A 10 -20.09 11.00 11.75
N ILE A 11 -18.97 10.33 12.03
CA ILE A 11 -18.07 10.69 13.12
C ILE A 11 -17.02 11.65 12.57
N PRO A 12 -16.95 12.91 13.06
CA PRO A 12 -15.91 13.83 12.64
C PRO A 12 -14.54 13.35 13.13
N VAL A 13 -13.60 13.13 12.21
CA VAL A 13 -12.24 12.72 12.54
C VAL A 13 -11.41 13.97 12.88
N PRO A 14 -10.67 13.98 14.01
CA PRO A 14 -9.77 15.07 14.35
C PRO A 14 -8.79 15.39 13.21
N GLN A 15 -8.64 16.67 12.87
CA GLN A 15 -7.76 17.11 11.77
C GLN A 15 -6.31 16.63 11.91
N LYS A 16 -5.81 16.45 13.13
CA LYS A 16 -4.46 15.91 13.41
C LYS A 16 -4.28 14.49 12.86
N LEU A 17 -5.32 13.66 12.91
CA LEU A 17 -5.29 12.30 12.36
C LEU A 17 -5.27 12.32 10.84
N ASN A 18 -6.00 13.25 10.20
CA ASN A 18 -5.96 13.42 8.74
C ASN A 18 -4.55 13.77 8.25
N LYS A 19 -3.87 14.72 8.91
CA LYS A 19 -2.47 15.07 8.57
C LYS A 19 -1.52 13.87 8.71
N THR A 20 -1.73 13.05 9.73
CA THR A 20 -0.93 11.84 9.96
C THR A 20 -1.19 10.80 8.88
N ALA A 21 -2.46 10.58 8.54
CA ALA A 21 -2.87 9.67 7.47
C ALA A 21 -2.30 10.11 6.12
N ASP A 22 -2.35 11.40 5.78
CA ASP A 22 -1.75 11.95 4.56
C ASP A 22 -0.25 11.70 4.49
N LYS A 23 0.46 11.89 5.61
CA LYS A 23 1.91 11.62 5.68
C LYS A 23 2.21 10.15 5.43
N ILE A 24 1.44 9.25 6.06
CA ILE A 24 1.59 7.79 5.87
C ILE A 24 1.27 7.42 4.41
N ASN A 25 0.20 7.96 3.84
CA ASN A 25 -0.21 7.71 2.46
C ASN A 25 0.85 8.16 1.45
N ARG A 26 1.43 9.36 1.62
CA ARG A 26 2.52 9.84 0.75
C ARG A 26 3.75 8.95 0.85
N ASN A 27 4.11 8.51 2.05
CA ASN A 27 5.25 7.61 2.27
C ASN A 27 5.01 6.24 1.63
N ALA A 28 3.81 5.68 1.80
CA ALA A 28 3.41 4.45 1.13
C ALA A 28 3.47 4.60 -0.40
N ALA A 29 2.87 5.65 -0.95
CA ALA A 29 2.91 5.92 -2.39
C ALA A 29 4.34 5.98 -2.93
N ARG A 30 5.27 6.63 -2.21
CA ARG A 30 6.68 6.70 -2.60
C ARG A 30 7.34 5.31 -2.67
N VAL A 31 7.11 4.45 -1.68
CA VAL A 31 7.63 3.08 -1.66
C VAL A 31 7.05 2.27 -2.82
N TYR A 32 5.75 2.40 -3.07
CA TYR A 32 5.07 1.73 -4.18
C TYR A 32 5.66 2.16 -5.53
N SER A 33 5.74 3.47 -5.81
CA SER A 33 6.26 4.01 -7.07
C SER A 33 7.72 3.62 -7.31
N LYS A 34 8.55 3.62 -6.25
CA LYS A 34 9.94 3.15 -6.33
C LYS A 34 10.02 1.67 -6.71
N THR A 35 9.15 0.86 -6.11
CA THR A 35 9.03 -0.57 -6.44
C THR A 35 8.64 -0.79 -7.88
N LEU A 36 7.58 -0.13 -8.33
CA LEU A 36 7.07 -0.30 -9.68
C LEU A 36 8.09 0.13 -10.73
N SER A 37 8.80 1.24 -10.49
CA SER A 37 9.88 1.71 -11.35
C SER A 37 11.04 0.72 -11.43
N PHE A 38 11.42 0.10 -10.31
CA PHE A 38 12.49 -0.89 -10.27
C PHE A 38 12.12 -2.17 -11.02
N VAL A 39 10.92 -2.70 -10.79
CA VAL A 39 10.46 -3.90 -11.50
C VAL A 39 10.35 -3.62 -13.00
N ARG A 40 9.78 -2.47 -13.41
CA ARG A 40 9.69 -2.09 -14.82
C ARG A 40 11.06 -2.01 -15.48
N LYS A 41 12.07 -1.45 -14.79
CA LYS A 41 13.46 -1.43 -15.28
C LYS A 41 14.05 -2.84 -15.44
N ILE A 42 13.76 -3.75 -14.51
CA ILE A 42 14.22 -5.15 -14.63
C ILE A 42 13.56 -5.84 -15.82
N TYR A 43 12.25 -5.68 -15.98
CA TYR A 43 11.53 -6.25 -17.11
C TYR A 43 12.08 -5.75 -18.43
N GLN A 44 12.28 -4.43 -18.57
CA GLN A 44 12.87 -3.84 -19.78
C GLN A 44 14.30 -4.33 -20.06
N LYS A 45 15.11 -4.58 -19.04
CA LYS A 45 16.51 -5.02 -19.21
C LYS A 45 16.68 -6.53 -19.39
N LYS A 46 15.82 -7.33 -18.76
CA LYS A 46 16.00 -8.80 -18.66
C LYS A 46 14.88 -9.61 -19.29
N GLY A 47 13.77 -8.98 -19.68
CA GLY A 47 12.63 -9.63 -20.33
C GLY A 47 11.71 -10.44 -19.41
N PHE A 48 11.91 -10.42 -18.09
CA PHE A 48 11.08 -11.16 -17.15
C PHE A 48 10.59 -10.32 -15.96
N TRP A 49 9.42 -10.68 -15.43
CA TRP A 49 8.82 -10.07 -14.25
C TRP A 49 9.35 -10.72 -12.97
N LEU A 50 9.55 -9.92 -11.91
CA LEU A 50 9.97 -10.45 -10.62
C LEU A 50 8.84 -11.24 -9.95
N SER A 51 9.19 -12.35 -9.28
CA SER A 51 8.25 -13.13 -8.48
C SER A 51 7.72 -12.35 -7.28
N GLN A 52 6.52 -12.70 -6.82
CA GLN A 52 5.85 -12.06 -5.69
C GLN A 52 6.69 -11.96 -4.43
N ASN A 53 7.33 -13.05 -4.04
CA ASN A 53 8.20 -13.07 -2.88
C ASN A 53 9.38 -12.09 -3.01
N THR A 54 9.90 -11.92 -4.24
CA THR A 54 11.02 -11.02 -4.50
C THR A 54 10.59 -9.56 -4.41
N VAL A 55 9.45 -9.21 -5.03
CA VAL A 55 8.89 -7.84 -4.95
C VAL A 55 8.53 -7.48 -3.52
N GLN A 56 7.96 -8.41 -2.76
CA GLN A 56 7.65 -8.22 -1.34
C GLN A 56 8.90 -7.91 -0.52
N ARG A 57 10.02 -8.62 -0.73
CA ARG A 57 11.30 -8.32 -0.06
C ARG A 57 11.78 -6.90 -0.35
N TYR A 58 11.62 -6.40 -1.58
CA TYR A 58 11.99 -5.03 -1.93
C TYR A 58 11.08 -3.98 -1.29
N ILE A 59 9.76 -4.21 -1.26
CA ILE A 59 8.80 -3.35 -0.56
C ILE A 59 9.14 -3.27 0.93
N LEU A 60 9.41 -4.42 1.56
CA LEU A 60 9.83 -4.47 2.97
C LEU A 60 11.14 -3.73 3.21
N ARG A 61 12.11 -3.87 2.29
CA ARG A 61 13.40 -3.18 2.38
C ARG A 61 13.28 -1.67 2.25
N TRP A 62 12.45 -1.16 1.33
CA TRP A 62 12.26 0.29 1.17
C TRP A 62 11.29 0.90 2.19
N GLY A 63 10.42 0.08 2.79
CA GLY A 63 9.50 0.46 3.84
C GLY A 63 10.01 0.21 5.26
N ALA A 64 11.28 -0.17 5.43
CA ALA A 64 11.85 -0.48 6.75
C ALA A 64 11.86 0.75 7.67
N ASP A 65 12.17 1.93 7.12
CA ASP A 65 12.26 3.19 7.86
C ASP A 65 10.91 3.91 8.04
N ILE A 66 9.84 3.36 7.46
CA ILE A 66 8.51 3.94 7.58
C ILE A 66 7.72 3.07 8.57
N PRO A 67 7.06 3.66 9.58
CA PRO A 67 6.16 2.94 10.47
C PRO A 67 4.86 2.56 9.73
N LEU A 68 4.98 1.76 8.67
CA LEU A 68 3.87 1.17 7.95
C LEU A 68 3.45 -0.09 8.68
N HIS A 69 2.15 -0.16 9.00
CA HIS A 69 1.56 -1.34 9.57
C HIS A 69 1.65 -2.55 8.61
N THR A 70 1.71 -3.75 9.16
CA THR A 70 1.89 -5.00 8.41
C THR A 70 0.82 -5.18 7.32
N HIS A 71 -0.43 -4.82 7.60
CA HIS A 71 -1.51 -4.86 6.62
C HIS A 71 -1.32 -3.88 5.47
N SER A 72 -0.75 -2.70 5.70
CA SER A 72 -0.42 -1.76 4.63
C SER A 72 0.63 -2.33 3.68
N LYS A 73 1.63 -3.05 4.23
CA LYS A 73 2.66 -3.73 3.43
C LYS A 73 2.05 -4.85 2.57
N GLN A 74 1.14 -5.64 3.14
CA GLN A 74 0.40 -6.68 2.40
C GLN A 74 -0.48 -6.09 1.30
N ALA A 75 -1.20 -5.01 1.58
CA ALA A 75 -2.06 -4.33 0.62
C ALA A 75 -1.27 -3.80 -0.59
N MET A 76 -0.07 -3.25 -0.37
CA MET A 76 0.80 -2.77 -1.45
C MET A 76 1.28 -3.88 -2.37
N VAL A 77 1.61 -5.04 -1.80
CA VAL A 77 1.97 -6.24 -2.58
C VAL A 77 0.77 -6.70 -3.39
N GLN A 78 -0.41 -6.79 -2.77
CA GLN A 78 -1.63 -7.22 -3.46
C GLN A 78 -2.00 -6.27 -4.60
N GLN A 79 -1.96 -4.96 -4.36
CA GLN A 79 -2.27 -3.94 -5.36
C GLN A 79 -1.28 -3.98 -6.53
N TYR A 80 0.00 -4.29 -6.27
CA TYR A 80 0.99 -4.51 -7.31
C TYR A 80 0.64 -5.73 -8.20
N PHE A 81 0.32 -6.88 -7.62
CA PHE A 81 -0.05 -8.06 -8.41
C PHE A 81 -1.39 -7.93 -9.13
N ASN A 82 -2.34 -7.22 -8.53
CA ASN A 82 -3.59 -6.90 -9.21
C ASN A 82 -3.37 -5.99 -10.42
N ALA A 83 -2.39 -5.06 -10.37
CA ALA A 83 -2.07 -4.18 -11.50
C ALA A 83 -1.28 -4.86 -12.62
N LEU A 84 -0.80 -6.10 -12.40
CA LEU A 84 -0.12 -6.92 -13.40
C LEU A 84 -1.05 -7.92 -14.10
N LYS A 85 -2.27 -8.12 -13.57
CA LYS A 85 -3.33 -8.89 -14.24
C LYS A 85 -4.05 -7.99 -15.23
#